data_AF-A0A914JE91-F1
#
_entry.id   AF-A0A914JE91-F1
#
_cell.length_a   1.000
_cell.length_b   1.000
_cell.length_c   1.000
_cell.angle_alpha   90.00
_cell.angle_beta   90.00
_cell.angle_gamma   90.00
#
_symmetry.space_group_name_H-M   'P 1'
#
loop_
_entity.id
_entity.type
_entity.pdbx_description
1 polymer ?
#
loop_
_entity_poly.entity_id
_entity_poly.type
_entity_poly.pdbx_seq_one_letter_code
_entity_poly.pdbx_strand_id
1 'polypeptide(L)'
;MSLFQKRLQTWISSVSNYFNRGRSTSESTANLVDAAPGPSQASLSSDYTEFGVPCPSCGGTGMIPKELEETLVALIPMSDDRLKPKKTVLYVSMGIASCIVIAAALMFFFLPRTVLLSTNNLPIEIVNVFDRDNVTHSRIQFYFPNAVNVTNNNYFPVDVINVSATIISKFQPWSRDIVGNGFNQTSLRISPFGGNSQQIWFNNTVSLKDVVA
;
A
#
# COMPACT_ATOMS: atom_id res chain seq x y z
N MET A 1 -9.06 4.15 18.86
CA MET A 1 -7.74 4.38 18.22
C MET A 1 -7.02 3.04 18.14
N SER A 2 -6.91 2.46 16.94
CA SER A 2 -6.58 1.04 16.75
C SER A 2 -5.16 0.69 17.23
N LEU A 3 -4.96 -0.56 17.69
CA LEU A 3 -3.66 -1.12 18.09
C LEU A 3 -2.55 -0.90 17.04
N PHE A 4 -2.96 -0.84 15.76
CA PHE A 4 -2.09 -0.52 14.63
C PHE A 4 -1.51 0.90 14.71
N GLN A 5 -2.31 1.91 15.11
CA GLN A 5 -1.84 3.28 15.28
C GLN A 5 -0.80 3.41 16.40
N LYS A 6 -0.99 2.69 17.52
CA LYS A 6 -0.03 2.68 18.64
C LYS A 6 1.30 2.01 18.24
N ARG A 7 1.24 0.88 17.52
CA ARG A 7 2.43 0.18 17.00
C ARG A 7 3.17 0.98 15.94
N LEU A 8 2.44 1.69 15.08
CA LEU A 8 3.03 2.56 14.07
C LEU A 8 3.75 3.76 14.71
N GLN A 9 3.13 4.41 15.71
CA GLN A 9 3.73 5.51 16.46
C GLN A 9 5.00 5.10 17.23
N THR A 10 5.01 3.92 17.86
CA THR A 10 6.21 3.40 18.57
C THR A 10 7.33 3.02 17.63
N TRP A 11 6.99 2.53 16.44
CA TRP A 11 7.99 2.25 15.41
C TRP A 11 8.58 3.54 14.83
N ILE A 12 7.75 4.54 14.50
CA ILE A 12 8.18 5.86 14.03
C ILE A 12 9.09 6.54 15.06
N SER A 13 8.74 6.49 16.36
CA SER A 13 9.56 7.09 17.42
C SER A 13 10.89 6.35 17.62
N SER A 14 10.92 5.02 17.47
CA SER A 14 12.16 4.24 17.53
C SER A 14 13.08 4.52 16.35
N VAL A 15 12.53 4.64 15.14
CA VAL A 15 13.29 5.00 13.93
C VAL A 15 13.83 6.45 14.03
N SER A 16 13.02 7.38 14.53
CA SER A 16 13.43 8.77 14.74
C SER A 16 14.53 8.90 15.81
N ASN A 17 14.40 8.18 16.93
CA ASN A 17 15.42 8.14 17.98
C ASN A 17 16.73 7.51 17.48
N TYR A 18 16.65 6.48 16.63
CA TYR A 18 17.82 5.86 16.02
C TYR A 18 18.57 6.82 15.08
N PHE A 19 17.83 7.64 14.31
CA PHE A 19 18.40 8.67 13.46
C PHE A 19 19.04 9.83 14.25
N ASN A 20 18.39 10.27 15.33
CA ASN A 20 18.89 11.38 16.16
C ASN A 20 20.11 10.99 17.01
N ARG A 21 20.21 9.73 17.46
CA ARG A 21 21.33 9.25 18.28
C ARG A 21 22.67 9.25 17.54
N GLY A 22 22.64 9.13 16.21
CA GLY A 22 23.83 9.29 15.36
C GLY A 22 24.34 10.73 15.20
N ARG A 23 23.57 11.73 15.66
CA ARG A 23 23.90 13.16 15.61
C ARG A 23 24.58 13.66 16.90
N SER A 24 24.31 13.02 18.05
CA SER A 24 24.74 13.49 19.38
C SER A 24 26.14 13.03 19.83
N THR A 25 26.75 12.01 19.21
CA THR A 25 28.08 11.49 19.62
C THR A 25 29.25 12.28 19.02
N SER A 26 29.11 13.59 18.85
CA SER A 26 30.16 14.48 18.30
C SER A 26 30.82 15.36 19.37
N GLU A 27 30.35 15.33 20.61
CA GLU A 27 30.90 16.09 21.73
C GLU A 27 31.05 15.16 22.95
N SER A 28 32.15 15.31 23.68
CA SER A 28 32.54 14.55 24.88
C SER A 28 33.22 13.21 24.64
N THR A 29 34.56 13.21 24.59
CA THR A 29 35.41 12.91 25.77
C THR A 29 36.88 12.96 25.36
N ALA A 30 37.59 14.02 25.77
CA ALA A 30 39.03 13.99 25.98
C ALA A 30 39.22 14.50 27.40
N ASN A 31 39.74 13.66 28.31
CA ASN A 31 40.57 13.99 29.48
C ASN A 31 40.67 12.82 30.47
N LEU A 32 41.80 12.83 31.19
CA LEU A 32 42.29 11.99 32.32
C LEU A 32 43.27 10.86 31.94
N VAL A 33 44.44 10.65 32.56
CA VAL A 33 45.53 11.40 33.26
C VAL A 33 46.44 10.31 33.89
N ASP A 34 47.75 10.59 33.99
CA ASP A 34 48.89 9.74 34.39
C ASP A 34 49.06 9.32 35.88
N ALA A 35 50.08 8.43 36.08
CA ALA A 35 50.96 8.16 37.26
C ALA A 35 50.59 6.95 38.18
N ALA A 36 51.47 6.10 38.77
CA ALA A 36 52.91 6.13 39.15
C ALA A 36 53.43 4.67 39.57
N PRO A 37 54.68 4.43 40.09
CA PRO A 37 55.52 3.21 39.86
C PRO A 37 55.96 2.30 41.07
N GLY A 38 56.62 1.15 40.77
CA GLY A 38 57.63 0.39 41.60
C GLY A 38 57.40 -1.14 41.81
N PRO A 39 58.37 -1.97 42.31
CA PRO A 39 59.69 -2.38 41.75
C PRO A 39 60.01 -3.93 41.69
N SER A 40 61.03 -4.28 40.88
CA SER A 40 62.02 -5.41 40.78
C SER A 40 61.85 -6.85 41.34
N GLN A 41 62.08 -7.90 40.50
CA GLN A 41 63.17 -8.93 40.58
C GLN A 41 63.11 -9.99 39.44
N ALA A 42 64.24 -10.66 39.13
CA ALA A 42 64.64 -11.21 37.83
C ALA A 42 64.52 -12.75 37.61
N SER A 43 64.43 -13.24 36.35
CA SER A 43 65.29 -14.30 35.74
C SER A 43 64.88 -14.78 34.31
N LEU A 44 65.72 -14.40 33.33
CA LEU A 44 66.27 -15.07 32.12
C LEU A 44 65.49 -16.13 31.25
N SER A 45 65.20 -15.69 30.00
CA SER A 45 65.45 -16.33 28.67
C SER A 45 64.54 -17.40 28.04
N SER A 46 63.68 -16.96 27.10
CA SER A 46 63.79 -17.23 25.65
C SER A 46 62.78 -16.33 24.92
N ASP A 47 63.23 -15.22 24.35
CA ASP A 47 63.56 -15.10 22.92
C ASP A 47 62.34 -15.17 21.99
N TYR A 48 61.51 -14.13 22.07
CA TYR A 48 60.71 -13.50 20.99
C TYR A 48 60.26 -12.13 21.52
N THR A 49 61.18 -11.19 21.72
CA THR A 49 60.83 -9.84 22.17
C THR A 49 61.25 -8.81 21.13
N GLU A 50 60.50 -8.79 20.03
CA GLU A 50 60.29 -7.57 19.25
C GLU A 50 58.86 -7.10 19.59
N PHE A 51 58.77 -6.14 20.52
CA PHE A 51 57.55 -5.48 21.03
C PHE A 51 56.57 -6.30 21.90
N GLY A 52 57.09 -6.97 22.94
CA GLY A 52 56.69 -6.84 24.36
C GLY A 52 55.22 -6.84 24.82
N VAL A 53 54.22 -7.18 23.99
CA VAL A 53 52.81 -7.25 24.42
C VAL A 53 52.34 -8.71 24.27
N PRO A 54 52.17 -9.47 25.37
CA PRO A 54 51.63 -10.83 25.28
C PRO A 54 50.22 -10.80 24.70
N CYS A 55 49.87 -11.75 23.82
CA CYS A 55 48.53 -11.82 23.22
C CYS A 55 47.47 -11.88 24.35
N PRO A 56 46.49 -10.97 24.40
CA PRO A 56 45.53 -10.94 25.49
C PRO A 56 44.62 -12.17 25.53
N SER A 57 44.48 -12.89 24.41
CA SER A 57 43.65 -14.10 24.30
C SER A 57 44.38 -15.39 24.69
N CYS A 58 45.70 -15.44 24.54
CA CYS A 58 46.49 -16.66 24.71
C CYS A 58 47.69 -16.52 25.65
N GLY A 59 47.96 -15.34 26.20
CA GLY A 59 49.08 -15.08 27.12
C GLY A 59 50.48 -15.43 26.59
N GLY A 60 50.63 -15.70 25.29
CA GLY A 60 51.86 -16.18 24.67
C GLY A 60 52.05 -17.71 24.70
N THR A 61 51.08 -18.49 25.19
CA THR A 61 51.20 -19.96 25.34
C THR A 61 50.64 -20.75 24.15
N GLY A 62 49.95 -20.08 23.22
CA GLY A 62 49.36 -20.71 22.02
C GLY A 62 48.15 -21.62 22.29
N MET A 63 47.71 -21.75 23.54
CA MET A 63 46.56 -22.57 23.94
C MET A 63 45.52 -21.71 24.67
N ILE A 64 44.29 -21.72 24.20
CA ILE A 64 43.18 -20.98 24.81
C ILE A 64 42.47 -21.94 25.79
N PRO A 65 42.41 -21.61 27.10
CA PRO A 65 41.78 -22.47 28.09
C PRO A 65 40.27 -22.61 27.82
N LYS A 66 39.74 -23.84 27.99
CA LYS A 66 38.37 -24.23 27.63
C LYS A 66 37.27 -23.46 28.37
N GLU A 67 37.59 -22.87 29.52
CA GLU A 67 36.72 -22.01 30.30
C GLU A 67 36.50 -20.61 29.67
N LEU A 68 37.40 -20.18 28.78
CA LEU A 68 37.27 -18.94 28.00
C LEU A 68 36.57 -19.18 26.65
N GLU A 69 36.48 -20.43 26.19
CA GLU A 69 35.87 -20.79 24.90
C GLU A 69 34.38 -20.38 24.84
N GLU A 70 33.66 -20.47 25.97
CA GLU A 70 32.26 -20.01 26.10
C GLU A 70 32.10 -18.47 26.08
N THR A 71 33.17 -17.72 26.40
CA THR A 71 33.18 -16.24 26.35
C THR A 71 33.83 -15.68 25.07
N LEU A 72 34.47 -16.54 24.26
CA LEU A 72 34.89 -16.26 22.88
C LEU A 72 33.73 -16.37 21.86
N VAL A 73 32.48 -16.34 22.32
CA VAL A 73 31.37 -15.97 21.44
C VAL A 73 31.70 -14.59 20.91
N ALA A 74 31.92 -14.48 19.61
CA ALA A 74 32.16 -13.21 18.95
C ALA A 74 30.91 -12.33 19.06
N LEU A 75 30.77 -11.67 20.22
CA LEU A 75 29.90 -10.52 20.41
C LEU A 75 30.59 -9.40 19.63
N ILE A 76 30.34 -9.34 18.32
CA ILE A 76 30.74 -8.20 17.50
C ILE A 76 30.04 -6.99 18.15
N PRO A 77 30.80 -6.08 18.80
CA PRO A 77 30.18 -4.97 19.48
C PRO A 77 29.42 -4.15 18.44
N MET A 78 28.20 -3.74 18.77
CA MET A 78 27.35 -2.90 17.89
C MET A 78 28.03 -1.56 17.50
N SER A 79 29.16 -1.23 18.13
CA SER A 79 30.03 -0.09 17.90
C SER A 79 31.34 -0.43 17.15
N ASP A 80 31.41 -1.55 16.43
CA ASP A 80 32.57 -1.85 15.58
C ASP A 80 32.69 -0.80 14.46
N ASP A 81 33.71 0.06 14.53
CA ASP A 81 33.98 1.15 13.58
C ASP A 81 34.29 0.65 12.16
N ARG A 82 34.69 -0.62 12.00
CA ARG A 82 34.86 -1.24 10.67
C ARG A 82 33.52 -1.30 9.93
N LEU A 83 32.41 -1.34 10.68
CA LEU A 83 31.07 -1.47 10.18
C LEU A 83 30.42 -0.15 9.75
N LYS A 84 31.19 0.90 9.39
CA LYS A 84 30.72 2.22 8.87
C LYS A 84 29.24 2.54 9.15
N PRO A 85 28.82 2.59 10.43
CA PRO A 85 27.42 2.43 10.80
C PRO A 85 26.53 3.53 10.21
N LYS A 86 27.07 4.75 10.08
CA LYS A 86 26.38 5.89 9.46
C LYS A 86 25.98 5.65 8.01
N LYS A 87 26.82 4.96 7.22
CA LYS A 87 26.54 4.66 5.82
C LYS A 87 25.55 3.53 5.71
N THR A 88 25.76 2.44 6.44
CA THR A 88 24.87 1.27 6.46
C THR A 88 23.45 1.64 6.90
N VAL A 89 23.29 2.47 7.93
CA VAL A 89 21.98 2.94 8.39
C VAL A 89 21.26 3.80 7.34
N LEU A 90 21.97 4.70 6.67
CA LEU A 90 21.39 5.51 5.58
C LEU A 90 20.88 4.60 4.45
N TYR A 91 21.70 3.64 3.99
CA TYR A 91 21.30 2.71 2.93
C TYR A 91 20.09 1.85 3.33
N VAL A 92 20.07 1.31 4.55
CA VAL A 92 18.93 0.53 5.07
C VAL A 92 17.68 1.41 5.16
N SER A 93 17.80 2.65 5.64
CA SER A 93 16.67 3.59 5.72
C SER A 93 16.10 3.94 4.35
N MET A 94 16.96 4.15 3.35
CA MET A 94 16.57 4.41 1.97
C MET A 94 15.87 3.20 1.35
N GLY A 95 16.32 1.98 1.66
CA GLY A 95 15.66 0.74 1.22
C GLY A 95 14.27 0.55 1.84
N ILE A 96 14.12 0.85 3.13
CA ILE A 96 12.81 0.80 3.79
C ILE A 96 11.87 1.86 3.21
N ALA A 97 12.37 3.09 3.02
CA ALA A 97 11.60 4.19 2.45
C ALA A 97 11.15 3.88 1.01
N SER A 98 12.05 3.36 0.16
CA SER A 98 11.70 2.98 -1.21
C SER A 98 10.67 1.85 -1.24
N CYS A 99 10.77 0.86 -0.35
CA CYS A 99 9.78 -0.20 -0.21
C CYS A 99 8.39 0.36 0.18
N ILE A 100 8.33 1.28 1.13
CA ILE A 100 7.07 1.95 1.52
C ILE A 100 6.47 2.73 0.34
N VAL A 101 7.29 3.48 -0.40
CA VAL A 101 6.84 4.24 -1.58
C VAL A 101 6.31 3.30 -2.66
N ILE A 102 7.02 2.22 -2.96
CA ILE A 102 6.59 1.22 -3.94
C ILE A 102 5.29 0.57 -3.47
N ALA A 103 5.20 0.15 -2.21
CA ALA A 103 3.98 -0.45 -1.66
C ALA A 103 2.79 0.50 -1.73
N ALA A 104 2.98 1.77 -1.37
CA ALA A 104 1.95 2.80 -1.45
C ALA A 104 1.53 3.07 -2.90
N ALA A 105 2.48 3.14 -3.83
CA ALA A 105 2.20 3.29 -5.26
C ALA A 105 1.40 2.11 -5.80
N LEU A 106 1.81 0.87 -5.48
CA LEU A 106 1.07 -0.34 -5.88
C LEU A 106 -0.35 -0.30 -5.32
N MET A 107 -0.53 -0.01 -4.02
CA MET A 107 -1.86 0.15 -3.44
C MET A 107 -2.67 1.21 -4.20
N PHE A 108 -2.10 2.38 -4.46
CA PHE A 108 -2.78 3.44 -5.18
C PHE A 108 -3.22 3.04 -6.61
N PHE A 109 -2.37 2.33 -7.35
CA PHE A 109 -2.68 1.87 -8.71
C PHE A 109 -3.67 0.71 -8.76
N PHE A 110 -3.62 -0.21 -7.78
CA PHE A 110 -4.48 -1.40 -7.74
C PHE A 110 -5.82 -1.17 -7.03
N LEU A 111 -5.95 -0.09 -6.26
CA LEU A 111 -7.22 0.21 -5.61
C LEU A 111 -8.28 0.55 -6.68
N PRO A 112 -9.44 -0.13 -6.66
CA PRO A 112 -10.50 0.12 -7.63
C PRO A 112 -11.09 1.51 -7.39
N ARG A 113 -10.95 2.37 -8.40
CA ARG A 113 -11.63 3.66 -8.50
C ARG A 113 -12.98 3.47 -9.18
N THR A 114 -13.88 4.43 -8.91
CA THR A 114 -15.22 4.47 -9.50
C THR A 114 -15.21 4.50 -11.03
N VAL A 115 -16.17 3.80 -11.63
CA VAL A 115 -16.52 3.92 -13.05
C VAL A 115 -17.67 4.91 -13.13
N LEU A 116 -17.47 6.00 -13.88
CA LEU A 116 -18.47 7.06 -14.00
C LEU A 116 -19.47 6.70 -15.09
N LEU A 117 -20.76 6.81 -14.76
CA LEU A 117 -21.87 6.72 -15.70
C LEU A 117 -22.46 8.11 -15.88
N SER A 118 -22.51 8.62 -17.12
CA SER A 118 -23.14 9.89 -17.45
C SER A 118 -24.12 9.73 -18.60
N THR A 119 -25.15 10.59 -18.64
CA THR A 119 -26.06 10.70 -19.79
C THR A 119 -25.94 12.09 -20.36
N ASN A 120 -25.64 12.19 -21.65
CA ASN A 120 -25.66 13.46 -22.38
C ASN A 120 -26.99 13.64 -23.14
N ASN A 121 -27.89 12.66 -23.05
CA ASN A 121 -29.15 12.68 -23.77
C ASN A 121 -30.21 13.48 -23.01
N LEU A 122 -31.06 14.15 -23.78
CA LEU A 122 -32.26 14.81 -23.28
C LEU A 122 -33.20 13.79 -22.59
N PRO A 123 -34.05 14.23 -21.65
CA PRO A 123 -35.12 13.40 -21.11
C PRO A 123 -35.97 12.81 -22.24
N ILE A 124 -36.37 11.55 -22.08
CA ILE A 124 -37.22 10.86 -23.07
C ILE A 124 -38.64 11.40 -22.90
N GLU A 125 -39.06 12.22 -23.86
CA GLU A 125 -40.37 12.89 -23.81
C GLU A 125 -41.44 12.13 -24.64
N ILE A 126 -41.03 11.44 -25.70
CA ILE A 126 -41.93 10.73 -26.61
C ILE A 126 -41.48 9.27 -26.72
N VAL A 127 -42.41 8.35 -26.51
CA VAL A 127 -42.21 6.90 -26.62
C VAL A 127 -43.26 6.28 -27.53
N ASN A 128 -42.86 5.29 -28.31
CA ASN A 128 -43.79 4.59 -29.19
C ASN A 128 -44.40 3.38 -28.45
N VAL A 129 -45.71 3.43 -28.26
CA VAL A 129 -46.47 2.33 -27.65
C VAL A 129 -46.69 1.25 -28.71
N PHE A 130 -46.29 0.03 -28.41
CA PHE A 130 -46.45 -1.10 -29.33
C PHE A 130 -47.57 -2.05 -28.91
N ASP A 131 -47.89 -2.11 -27.63
CA ASP A 131 -48.98 -2.93 -27.10
C ASP A 131 -49.81 -2.13 -26.11
N ARG A 132 -51.13 -2.21 -26.28
CA ARG A 132 -52.12 -1.56 -25.42
C ARG A 132 -53.32 -2.49 -25.32
N ASP A 133 -53.78 -2.73 -24.10
CA ASP A 133 -55.04 -3.45 -23.93
C ASP A 133 -56.22 -2.58 -24.40
N ASN A 134 -56.86 -2.99 -25.49
CA ASN A 134 -58.00 -2.28 -26.09
C ASN A 134 -59.29 -2.42 -25.28
N VAL A 135 -59.40 -3.41 -24.39
CA VAL A 135 -60.65 -3.69 -23.66
C VAL A 135 -60.69 -2.92 -22.35
N THR A 136 -59.69 -3.14 -21.48
CA THR A 136 -59.69 -2.52 -20.15
C THR A 136 -58.81 -1.26 -20.07
N HIS A 137 -58.00 -0.99 -21.10
CA HIS A 137 -57.00 0.08 -21.11
C HIS A 137 -56.05 0.07 -19.91
N SER A 138 -55.97 -1.04 -19.17
CA SER A 138 -55.19 -1.16 -17.92
C SER A 138 -53.71 -1.43 -18.14
N ARG A 139 -53.28 -1.79 -19.35
CA ARG A 139 -51.88 -2.11 -19.67
C ARG A 139 -51.40 -1.37 -20.90
N ILE A 140 -50.22 -0.77 -20.76
CA ILE A 140 -49.51 -0.09 -21.84
C ILE A 140 -48.08 -0.61 -21.85
N GLN A 141 -47.59 -1.00 -23.02
CA GLN A 141 -46.19 -1.36 -23.22
C GLN A 141 -45.56 -0.54 -24.34
N PHE A 142 -44.39 -0.04 -24.03
CA PHE A 142 -43.58 0.73 -24.95
C PHE A 142 -42.11 0.35 -24.78
N TYR A 143 -41.33 0.63 -25.81
CA TYR A 143 -39.88 0.55 -25.71
C TYR A 143 -39.27 1.90 -26.04
N PHE A 144 -38.11 2.17 -25.46
CA PHE A 144 -37.34 3.35 -25.80
C PHE A 144 -35.85 3.04 -25.83
N PRO A 145 -35.13 3.57 -26.83
CA PRO A 145 -33.68 3.55 -26.84
C PRO A 145 -33.16 4.53 -25.78
N ASN A 146 -32.20 4.09 -24.98
CA ASN A 146 -31.42 4.95 -24.11
C ASN A 146 -29.93 4.68 -24.30
N ALA A 147 -29.09 5.69 -24.12
CA ALA A 147 -27.66 5.49 -24.13
C ALA A 147 -27.01 6.14 -22.92
N VAL A 148 -26.05 5.42 -22.33
CA VAL A 148 -25.26 5.85 -21.19
C VAL A 148 -23.80 5.85 -21.58
N ASN A 149 -23.10 6.93 -21.23
CA ASN A 149 -21.67 7.06 -21.39
C ASN A 149 -20.98 6.47 -20.16
N VAL A 150 -20.07 5.54 -20.40
CA VAL A 150 -19.26 4.87 -19.39
C VAL A 150 -17.84 5.35 -19.51
N THR A 151 -17.30 5.88 -18.42
CA THR A 151 -15.93 6.39 -18.34
C THR A 151 -15.17 5.65 -17.26
N ASN A 152 -14.02 5.08 -17.62
CA ASN A 152 -13.18 4.33 -16.71
C ASN A 152 -12.11 5.24 -16.08
N ASN A 153 -12.26 5.59 -14.80
CA ASN A 153 -11.29 6.40 -14.09
C ASN A 153 -10.18 5.57 -13.41
N ASN A 154 -10.16 4.25 -13.59
CA ASN A 154 -9.12 3.35 -13.07
C ASN A 154 -7.80 3.48 -13.84
N TYR A 155 -6.72 3.03 -13.20
CA TYR A 155 -5.39 2.91 -13.79
C TYR A 155 -5.19 1.59 -14.56
N PHE A 156 -6.20 0.72 -14.58
CA PHE A 156 -6.23 -0.55 -15.30
C PHE A 156 -7.46 -0.62 -16.21
N PRO A 157 -7.42 -1.44 -17.29
CA PRO A 157 -8.55 -1.58 -18.20
C PRO A 157 -9.70 -2.31 -17.52
N VAL A 158 -10.93 -1.95 -17.89
CA VAL A 158 -12.15 -2.58 -17.38
C VAL A 158 -12.92 -3.17 -18.55
N ASP A 159 -13.26 -4.45 -18.44
CA ASP A 159 -14.12 -5.13 -19.40
C ASP A 159 -15.57 -5.02 -18.93
N VAL A 160 -16.42 -4.39 -19.74
CA VAL A 160 -17.87 -4.28 -19.51
C VAL A 160 -18.54 -5.41 -20.27
N ILE A 161 -19.16 -6.33 -19.53
CA ILE A 161 -19.76 -7.56 -20.07
C ILE A 161 -21.21 -7.63 -19.59
N ASN A 162 -22.15 -7.92 -20.50
CA ASN A 162 -23.56 -8.18 -20.20
C ASN A 162 -24.20 -7.08 -19.34
N VAL A 163 -24.56 -5.96 -19.98
CA VAL A 163 -25.10 -4.81 -19.25
C VAL A 163 -26.62 -4.92 -19.14
N SER A 164 -27.14 -4.80 -17.92
CA SER A 164 -28.57 -4.76 -17.63
C SER A 164 -28.98 -3.41 -17.03
N ALA A 165 -30.14 -2.92 -17.43
CA ALA A 165 -30.77 -1.72 -16.89
C ALA A 165 -32.14 -2.07 -16.30
N THR A 166 -32.52 -1.41 -15.20
CA THR A 166 -33.84 -1.54 -14.58
C THR A 166 -34.52 -0.19 -14.57
N ILE A 167 -35.78 -0.15 -15.01
CA ILE A 167 -36.58 1.06 -15.08
C ILE A 167 -37.53 1.06 -13.88
N ILE A 168 -37.44 2.13 -13.08
CA ILE A 168 -38.22 2.28 -11.85
C ILE A 168 -39.20 3.44 -12.04
N SER A 169 -40.46 3.21 -11.72
CA SER A 169 -41.47 4.26 -11.66
C SER A 169 -41.40 4.98 -10.31
N LYS A 170 -41.31 6.32 -10.37
CA LYS A 170 -41.21 7.21 -9.21
C LYS A 170 -42.43 8.12 -9.06
N PHE A 171 -43.63 7.56 -9.25
CA PHE A 171 -44.88 8.32 -9.07
C PHE A 171 -44.98 8.99 -7.68
N GLN A 172 -44.43 8.33 -6.65
CA GLN A 172 -44.25 8.91 -5.31
C GLN A 172 -42.78 8.81 -4.89
N PRO A 173 -42.25 9.74 -4.08
CA PRO A 173 -40.84 9.74 -3.65
C PRO A 173 -40.37 8.41 -3.04
N TRP A 174 -41.27 7.74 -2.31
CA TRP A 174 -41.03 6.47 -1.62
C TRP A 174 -41.30 5.23 -2.49
N SER A 175 -42.06 5.34 -3.57
CA SER A 175 -42.34 4.19 -4.44
C SER A 175 -41.08 3.76 -5.20
N ARG A 176 -40.89 2.46 -5.39
CA ARG A 176 -39.76 1.85 -6.12
C ARG A 176 -40.25 0.68 -6.98
N ASP A 177 -41.35 0.90 -7.69
CA ASP A 177 -41.91 -0.15 -8.54
C ASP A 177 -41.09 -0.33 -9.81
N ILE A 178 -40.75 -1.57 -10.14
CA ILE A 178 -39.94 -1.91 -11.32
C ILE A 178 -40.90 -2.12 -12.48
N VAL A 179 -40.89 -1.17 -13.41
CA VAL A 179 -41.81 -1.15 -14.54
C VAL A 179 -41.19 -1.64 -15.84
N GLY A 180 -39.89 -1.87 -15.87
CA GLY A 180 -39.22 -2.33 -17.06
C GLY A 180 -37.77 -2.74 -16.86
N ASN A 181 -37.21 -3.30 -17.93
CA ASN A 181 -35.83 -3.75 -18.00
C ASN A 181 -35.24 -3.44 -19.39
N GLY A 182 -33.93 -3.28 -19.42
CA GLY A 182 -33.12 -3.22 -20.63
C GLY A 182 -31.96 -4.19 -20.51
N PHE A 183 -31.58 -4.82 -21.61
CA PHE A 183 -30.45 -5.74 -21.62
C PHE A 183 -29.63 -5.56 -22.89
N ASN A 184 -28.32 -5.61 -22.75
CA ASN A 184 -27.39 -5.57 -23.86
C ASN A 184 -26.24 -6.58 -23.63
N GLN A 185 -26.12 -7.55 -24.54
CA GLN A 185 -25.04 -8.55 -24.58
C GLN A 185 -23.78 -7.96 -25.23
N THR A 186 -23.32 -6.83 -24.72
CA THR A 186 -22.05 -6.24 -25.16
C THR A 186 -20.88 -6.78 -24.35
N SER A 187 -19.74 -6.92 -25.01
CA SER A 187 -18.43 -7.11 -24.39
C SER A 187 -17.53 -6.00 -24.91
N LEU A 188 -17.25 -5.01 -24.08
CA LEU A 188 -16.45 -3.84 -24.44
C LEU A 188 -15.33 -3.62 -23.44
N ARG A 189 -14.11 -3.48 -23.93
CA ARG A 189 -12.94 -3.14 -23.12
C ARG A 189 -12.74 -1.64 -23.09
N ILE A 190 -12.85 -1.04 -21.91
CA ILE A 190 -12.62 0.39 -21.68
C ILE A 190 -11.17 0.57 -21.22
N SER A 191 -10.40 1.36 -21.97
CA SER A 191 -9.01 1.67 -21.66
C SER A 191 -8.85 2.34 -20.29
N PRO A 192 -7.68 2.21 -19.64
CA PRO A 192 -7.36 2.97 -18.43
C PRO A 192 -7.41 4.48 -18.67
N PHE A 193 -7.59 5.24 -17.59
CA PHE A 193 -7.49 6.70 -17.57
C PHE A 193 -8.45 7.38 -18.56
N GLY A 194 -9.71 7.52 -18.13
CA GLY A 194 -10.92 7.89 -18.88
C GLY A 194 -10.92 9.15 -19.73
N GLY A 195 -9.97 9.29 -20.65
CA GLY A 195 -9.93 10.33 -21.67
C GLY A 195 -11.01 10.15 -22.74
N ASN A 196 -11.50 8.93 -22.94
CA ASN A 196 -12.58 8.63 -23.89
C ASN A 196 -13.71 7.88 -23.17
N SER A 197 -14.89 8.48 -23.14
CA SER A 197 -16.12 7.82 -22.71
C SER A 197 -16.62 6.88 -23.81
N GLN A 198 -17.04 5.67 -23.43
CA GLN A 198 -17.67 4.73 -24.35
C GLN A 198 -19.19 4.76 -24.17
N GLN A 199 -19.94 4.82 -25.27
CA GLN A 199 -21.39 4.88 -25.22
C GLN A 199 -22.00 3.48 -25.31
N ILE A 200 -22.88 3.14 -24.38
CA ILE A 200 -23.61 1.87 -24.35
C ILE A 200 -25.09 2.16 -24.57
N TRP A 201 -25.65 1.51 -25.58
CA TRP A 201 -27.07 1.62 -25.94
C TRP A 201 -27.89 0.55 -25.26
N PHE A 202 -29.10 0.90 -24.85
CA PHE A 202 -30.09 0.03 -24.23
C PHE A 202 -31.39 0.14 -25.01
N ASN A 203 -31.94 -1.01 -25.40
CA ASN A 203 -33.33 -1.09 -25.80
C ASN A 203 -34.15 -1.45 -24.56
N ASN A 204 -34.77 -0.45 -23.94
CA ASN A 204 -35.51 -0.63 -22.70
C ASN A 204 -36.96 -0.92 -23.01
N THR A 205 -37.50 -1.98 -22.41
CA THR A 205 -38.92 -2.32 -22.49
C THR A 205 -39.59 -2.01 -21.18
N VAL A 206 -40.70 -1.28 -21.24
CA VAL A 206 -41.52 -0.90 -20.08
C VAL A 206 -42.93 -1.44 -20.25
N SER A 207 -43.48 -1.97 -19.16
CA SER A 207 -44.84 -2.45 -19.06
C SER A 207 -45.51 -1.80 -17.85
N LEU A 208 -46.37 -0.83 -18.10
CA LEU A 208 -47.17 -0.21 -17.07
C LEU A 208 -48.50 -0.96 -16.94
N LYS A 209 -48.92 -1.20 -15.69
CA LYS A 209 -50.22 -1.78 -15.32
C LYS A 209 -50.99 -0.77 -14.49
N ASP A 210 -52.32 -0.82 -14.56
CA ASP A 210 -53.24 0.06 -13.86
C ASP A 210 -53.00 1.55 -14.16
N VAL A 211 -52.64 1.86 -15.42
CA VAL A 211 -52.48 3.24 -15.87
C VAL A 211 -53.87 3.85 -16.04
N VAL A 212 -54.34 4.55 -15.00
CA VAL A 212 -55.47 5.47 -15.16
C VAL A 212 -54.94 6.67 -15.93
N ALA A 213 -55.21 6.67 -17.24
CA ALA A 213 -55.00 7.84 -18.10
C ALA A 213 -55.92 8.99 -17.67
#